data_AF-A0A4T0VCG4-F1
#
_entry.id   AF-A0A4T0VCG4-F1
#
_cell.length_a   1.000
_cell.length_b   1.000
_cell.length_c   1.000
_cell.angle_alpha   90.00
_cell.angle_beta   90.00
_cell.angle_gamma   90.00
#
_symmetry.space_group_name_H-M   'P 1'
#
loop_
_entity.id
_entity.type
_entity.pdbx_description
1 polymer ?
#
loop_
_entity_poly.entity_id
_entity_poly.type
_entity_poly.pdbx_seq_one_letter_code
_entity_poly.pdbx_strand_id
1 'polypeptide(L)'
;MPAGVGTSGPAGATAGPGVAGGGVGGDVRVLDPLPRHPGRFALRLDNGVTLDTDLVVLTAGGRPSTALARGAGLEVRRGIVVDDRLASVTDPAIHAIGDCAQHDGRVTGFVPPAWEQAGILAGLLADRSGDDGAQTYDGTRIVARLRATGLDVAVLGDAAAEIEAGGEVVEVANPIAGSHRRLVVRDGRIVAATLVGDLSRVGLITQHFDRGTVLGPTEPGALLMPDRPAGAGSTVRTLPDDAEVCACAGVSAGRIRGCSSFEQVRATTRATTGCGGCAGTVRELLDTTPAHA
;
A
#
# COMPACT_ATOMS: atom_id res chain seq x y z
N MET A 1 -9.10 -6.70 -41.61
CA MET A 1 -7.96 -7.17 -40.81
C MET A 1 -7.67 -6.12 -39.74
N PRO A 2 -8.04 -6.34 -38.46
CA PRO A 2 -7.69 -5.37 -37.43
C PRO A 2 -6.32 -5.72 -36.83
N ALA A 3 -5.47 -4.70 -36.78
CA ALA A 3 -4.13 -4.73 -36.20
C ALA A 3 -4.24 -4.86 -34.67
N GLY A 4 -3.61 -5.90 -34.12
CA GLY A 4 -3.48 -6.08 -32.67
C GLY A 4 -2.43 -5.14 -32.10
N VAL A 5 -2.82 -4.29 -31.17
CA VAL A 5 -1.94 -3.45 -30.36
C VAL A 5 -1.17 -4.35 -29.39
N GLY A 6 0.15 -4.46 -29.59
CA GLY A 6 1.04 -5.12 -28.65
C GLY A 6 1.37 -4.18 -27.49
N THR A 7 1.14 -4.63 -26.26
CA THR A 7 1.65 -3.95 -25.06
C THR A 7 2.72 -4.82 -24.43
N SER A 8 3.98 -4.58 -24.81
CA SER A 8 5.14 -5.13 -24.11
C SER A 8 5.48 -4.22 -22.92
N GLY A 9 5.47 -4.77 -21.71
CA GLY A 9 6.00 -4.12 -20.51
C GLY A 9 6.50 -5.20 -19.54
N PRO A 10 7.71 -5.06 -18.95
CA PRO A 10 8.32 -6.12 -18.18
C PRO A 10 7.79 -6.10 -16.74
N ALA A 11 7.40 -7.25 -16.21
CA ALA A 11 7.23 -7.44 -14.77
C ALA A 11 7.51 -8.91 -14.42
N GLY A 12 8.79 -9.24 -14.28
CA GLY A 12 9.23 -10.51 -13.70
C GLY A 12 9.31 -10.36 -12.18
N ALA A 13 8.30 -10.84 -11.46
CA ALA A 13 8.41 -11.11 -10.03
C ALA A 13 8.29 -12.63 -9.85
N THR A 14 9.41 -13.31 -9.63
CA THR A 14 9.45 -14.74 -9.32
C THR A 14 9.06 -14.94 -7.85
N ALA A 15 7.87 -15.50 -7.60
CA ALA A 15 7.49 -15.99 -6.28
C ALA A 15 8.20 -17.33 -5.99
N GLY A 16 8.80 -17.45 -4.81
CA GLY A 16 9.38 -18.70 -4.30
C GLY A 16 8.33 -19.79 -4.04
N PRO A 17 8.75 -21.05 -3.81
CA PRO A 17 7.90 -22.22 -3.94
C PRO A 17 7.00 -22.37 -2.73
N GLY A 18 5.69 -22.17 -2.92
CA GLY A 18 4.73 -22.31 -1.83
C GLY A 18 3.25 -22.33 -2.24
N VAL A 19 2.94 -22.48 -3.53
CA VAL A 19 1.59 -22.76 -4.00
C VAL A 19 1.73 -23.62 -5.26
N ALA A 20 1.12 -24.81 -5.28
CA ALA A 20 1.03 -25.64 -6.48
C ALA A 20 0.03 -25.02 -7.46
N GLY A 21 0.41 -23.89 -8.05
CA GLY A 21 -0.21 -23.30 -9.22
C GLY A 21 0.91 -22.96 -10.18
N GLY A 22 0.98 -23.66 -11.31
CA GLY A 22 2.00 -23.41 -12.33
C GLY A 22 1.89 -21.97 -12.84
N GLY A 23 2.72 -21.08 -12.30
CA GLY A 23 2.85 -19.73 -12.79
C GLY A 23 3.52 -19.78 -14.16
N VAL A 24 2.75 -19.50 -15.21
CA VAL A 24 3.30 -19.28 -16.55
C VAL A 24 3.66 -17.81 -16.64
N GLY A 25 4.93 -17.47 -16.45
CA GLY A 25 5.46 -16.16 -16.82
C GLY A 25 5.64 -16.12 -18.34
N GLY A 26 4.99 -15.17 -19.01
CA GLY A 26 5.01 -15.06 -20.46
C GLY A 26 3.97 -14.09 -21.02
N ASP A 27 4.10 -13.70 -22.30
CA ASP A 27 3.07 -12.94 -23.01
C ASP A 27 1.80 -13.78 -23.20
N VAL A 28 0.70 -13.38 -22.55
CA VAL A 28 -0.60 -14.08 -22.63
C VAL A 28 -1.58 -13.30 -23.50
N ARG A 29 -2.21 -13.98 -24.46
CA ARG A 29 -3.29 -13.40 -25.28
C ARG A 29 -4.62 -14.11 -25.02
N VAL A 30 -5.65 -13.33 -24.70
CA VAL A 30 -7.04 -13.81 -24.62
C VAL A 30 -7.60 -13.92 -26.04
N LEU A 31 -8.15 -15.08 -26.38
CA LEU A 31 -8.83 -15.35 -27.65
C LEU A 31 -10.34 -15.46 -27.41
N ASP A 32 -11.14 -14.64 -28.09
CA ASP A 32 -12.60 -14.65 -28.08
C ASP A 32 -13.15 -14.12 -29.43
N PRO A 33 -14.18 -14.74 -30.05
CA PRO A 33 -14.79 -16.04 -29.74
C PRO A 33 -14.00 -17.21 -30.30
N LEU A 34 -13.95 -18.30 -29.53
CA LEU A 34 -13.42 -19.56 -30.04
C LEU A 34 -14.37 -20.12 -31.12
N PRO A 35 -13.87 -20.48 -32.31
CA PRO A 35 -14.69 -21.04 -33.39
C PRO A 35 -15.46 -22.32 -33.01
N ARG A 36 -14.99 -23.04 -31.97
CA ARG A 36 -15.55 -24.32 -31.55
C ARG A 36 -16.58 -24.21 -30.43
N HIS A 37 -16.58 -23.10 -29.66
CA HIS A 37 -17.47 -22.90 -28.51
C HIS A 37 -17.77 -21.41 -28.27
N PRO A 38 -18.81 -20.84 -28.89
CA PRO A 38 -19.23 -19.47 -28.58
C PRO A 38 -19.61 -19.35 -27.09
N GLY A 39 -18.99 -18.39 -26.39
CA GLY A 39 -19.17 -18.18 -24.94
C GLY A 39 -18.09 -18.81 -24.06
N ARG A 40 -17.04 -19.43 -24.63
CA ARG A 40 -15.84 -19.87 -23.90
C ARG A 40 -14.61 -19.07 -24.31
N PHE A 41 -13.72 -18.81 -23.36
CA PHE A 41 -12.45 -18.12 -23.59
C PHE A 41 -11.33 -19.14 -23.79
N ALA A 42 -10.26 -18.75 -24.49
CA ALA A 42 -8.98 -19.42 -24.36
C ALA A 42 -7.85 -18.43 -24.10
N LEU A 43 -6.83 -18.92 -23.40
CA LEU A 43 -5.57 -18.21 -23.19
C LEU A 43 -4.51 -18.87 -24.05
N ARG A 44 -3.95 -18.12 -25.01
CA ARG A 44 -2.73 -18.54 -25.71
C ARG A 44 -1.52 -17.99 -24.96
N LEU A 45 -0.70 -18.91 -24.47
CA LEU A 45 0.56 -18.64 -23.81
C LEU A 45 1.66 -18.37 -24.85
N ASP A 46 2.76 -17.77 -24.41
CA ASP A 46 3.92 -17.41 -25.24
C ASP A 46 4.66 -18.64 -25.80
N ASN A 47 4.63 -19.76 -25.09
CA ASN A 47 5.12 -21.06 -25.54
C ASN A 47 4.20 -21.73 -26.58
N GLY A 48 3.13 -21.05 -27.02
CA GLY A 48 2.18 -21.53 -28.03
C GLY A 48 1.07 -22.44 -27.50
N VAL A 49 1.11 -22.82 -26.22
CA VAL A 49 0.05 -23.62 -25.58
C VAL A 49 -1.23 -22.79 -25.50
N THR A 50 -2.36 -23.42 -25.80
CA THR A 50 -3.69 -22.83 -25.65
C THR A 50 -4.43 -23.54 -24.51
N LEU A 51 -4.90 -22.75 -23.55
CA LEU A 51 -5.68 -23.23 -22.41
C LEU A 51 -7.14 -22.81 -22.59
N ASP A 52 -8.05 -23.78 -22.70
CA ASP A 52 -9.48 -23.53 -22.69
C ASP A 52 -9.93 -23.14 -21.26
N THR A 53 -10.73 -22.09 -21.12
CA THR A 53 -11.24 -21.64 -19.82
C THR A 53 -12.63 -21.01 -19.93
N ASP A 54 -13.39 -21.09 -18.85
CA ASP A 54 -14.70 -20.45 -18.73
C ASP A 54 -14.59 -19.03 -18.13
N LEU A 55 -13.47 -18.70 -17.46
CA LEU A 55 -13.23 -17.40 -16.83
C LEU A 55 -11.76 -16.99 -16.95
N VAL A 56 -11.52 -15.73 -17.27
CA VAL A 56 -10.21 -15.08 -17.21
C VAL A 56 -10.29 -13.91 -16.23
N VAL A 57 -9.45 -13.93 -15.19
CA VAL A 57 -9.28 -12.80 -14.27
C VAL A 57 -7.95 -12.14 -14.57
N LEU A 58 -7.98 -10.88 -15.01
CA LEU A 58 -6.78 -10.11 -15.34
C LEU A 58 -6.33 -9.30 -14.12
N THR A 59 -5.24 -9.72 -13.49
CA THR A 59 -4.60 -9.01 -12.37
C THR A 59 -3.27 -8.36 -12.81
N ALA A 60 -3.28 -7.66 -13.94
CA ALA A 60 -2.10 -7.08 -14.58
C ALA A 60 -1.77 -5.64 -14.13
N GLY A 61 -2.30 -5.22 -12.97
CA GLY A 61 -2.14 -3.88 -12.41
C GLY A 61 -3.15 -2.85 -12.94
N GLY A 62 -3.20 -1.71 -12.25
CA GLY A 62 -4.04 -0.56 -12.60
C GLY A 62 -3.28 0.50 -13.41
N ARG A 63 -4.02 1.33 -14.15
CA ARG A 63 -3.50 2.53 -14.81
C ARG A 63 -4.33 3.75 -14.39
N PRO A 64 -3.69 4.92 -14.18
CA PRO A 64 -4.40 6.16 -13.90
C PRO A 64 -5.50 6.46 -14.94
N SER A 65 -6.73 6.68 -14.47
CA SER A 65 -7.84 7.09 -15.35
C SER A 65 -7.73 8.59 -15.64
N THR A 66 -7.23 8.92 -16.83
CA THR A 66 -6.83 10.29 -17.19
C THR A 66 -7.57 10.85 -18.40
N ALA A 67 -8.58 10.12 -18.91
CA ALA A 67 -9.30 10.50 -20.14
C ALA A 67 -9.97 11.87 -20.02
N LEU A 68 -10.60 12.16 -18.88
CA LEU A 68 -11.25 13.45 -18.62
C LEU A 68 -10.24 14.60 -18.65
N ALA A 69 -9.11 14.45 -17.94
CA ALA A 69 -8.06 15.46 -17.87
C ALA A 69 -7.44 15.75 -19.24
N ARG A 70 -7.16 14.72 -20.04
CA ARG A 70 -6.70 14.87 -21.43
C ARG A 70 -7.72 15.61 -22.29
N GLY A 71 -9.00 15.26 -22.17
CA GLY A 71 -10.08 15.94 -22.88
C GLY A 71 -10.23 17.41 -22.49
N ALA A 72 -9.86 17.77 -21.26
CA ALA A 72 -9.84 19.14 -20.77
C ALA A 72 -8.54 19.91 -21.09
N GLY A 73 -7.57 19.29 -21.77
CA GLY A 73 -6.31 19.93 -22.15
C GLY A 73 -5.26 20.01 -21.04
N LEU A 74 -5.40 19.25 -19.95
CA LEU A 74 -4.41 19.21 -18.87
C LEU A 74 -3.19 18.36 -19.26
N GLU A 75 -2.02 18.72 -18.73
CA GLU A 75 -0.80 17.92 -18.85
C GLU A 75 -1.00 16.55 -18.18
N VAL A 76 -0.84 15.50 -18.99
CA VAL A 76 -0.96 14.10 -18.54
C VAL A 76 0.22 13.31 -19.06
N ARG A 77 0.95 12.65 -18.16
CA ARG A 77 1.97 11.65 -18.51
C ARG A 77 1.50 10.26 -18.12
N ARG A 78 2.01 9.71 -17.02
CA ARG A 78 1.50 8.47 -16.42
C ARG A 78 0.18 8.75 -15.70
N GLY A 79 0.10 9.87 -15.00
CA GLY A 79 -1.12 10.44 -14.39
C GLY A 79 -1.28 11.93 -14.77
N ILE A 80 -2.25 12.60 -14.16
CA ILE A 80 -2.47 14.06 -14.26
C ILE A 80 -1.31 14.74 -13.51
N VAL A 81 -0.53 15.56 -14.20
CA VAL A 81 0.67 16.15 -13.59
C VAL A 81 0.28 17.28 -12.66
N VAL A 82 0.66 17.16 -11.38
CA VAL A 82 0.35 18.13 -10.33
C VAL A 82 1.60 18.63 -9.61
N ASP A 83 1.51 19.85 -9.07
CA ASP A 83 2.50 20.44 -8.19
C ASP A 83 2.31 20.04 -6.72
N ASP A 84 3.11 20.63 -5.82
CA ASP A 84 3.08 20.36 -4.38
C ASP A 84 1.78 20.83 -3.71
N ARG A 85 0.98 21.66 -4.39
CA ARG A 85 -0.37 22.05 -3.93
C ARG A 85 -1.45 21.16 -4.51
N LEU A 86 -1.07 20.09 -5.22
CA LEU A 86 -1.94 19.16 -5.93
C LEU A 86 -2.72 19.82 -7.08
N ALA A 87 -2.29 21.02 -7.49
CA ALA A 87 -2.86 21.74 -8.60
C ALA A 87 -2.25 21.25 -9.91
N SER A 88 -3.05 21.20 -10.97
CA SER A 88 -2.59 20.89 -12.32
C SER A 88 -1.55 21.92 -12.75
N VAL A 89 -0.42 21.44 -13.27
CA VAL A 89 0.64 22.32 -13.79
C VAL A 89 0.21 23.12 -15.03
N THR A 90 -0.92 22.77 -15.64
CA THR A 90 -1.49 23.48 -16.79
C THR A 90 -2.57 24.49 -16.39
N ASP A 91 -3.35 24.20 -15.34
CA ASP A 91 -4.44 25.05 -14.87
C ASP A 91 -4.50 25.02 -13.34
N PRO A 92 -4.03 26.09 -12.66
CA PRO A 92 -4.01 26.17 -11.20
C PRO A 92 -5.38 26.11 -10.53
N ALA A 93 -6.48 26.31 -11.27
CA ALA A 93 -7.83 26.18 -10.72
C ALA A 93 -8.29 24.72 -10.59
N ILE A 94 -7.61 23.78 -11.28
CA ILE A 94 -7.97 22.37 -11.30
C ILE A 94 -6.97 21.57 -10.47
N HIS A 95 -7.48 20.69 -9.61
CA HIS A 95 -6.67 19.84 -8.74
C HIS A 95 -6.91 18.35 -9.04
N ALA A 96 -5.91 17.50 -8.78
CA ALA A 96 -6.05 16.06 -8.89
C ALA A 96 -5.41 15.35 -7.68
N ILE A 97 -6.10 14.34 -7.16
CA ILE A 97 -5.66 13.53 -6.02
C ILE A 97 -5.94 12.05 -6.24
N GLY A 98 -5.30 11.20 -5.46
CA GLY A 98 -5.37 9.75 -5.52
C GLY A 98 -4.62 9.17 -6.71
N ASP A 99 -5.03 7.97 -7.13
CA ASP A 99 -4.32 7.17 -8.14
C ASP A 99 -4.24 7.82 -9.53
N CYS A 100 -5.07 8.83 -9.81
CA CYS A 100 -5.01 9.55 -11.07
C CYS A 100 -3.93 10.65 -11.11
N ALA A 101 -3.45 11.10 -9.94
CA ALA A 101 -2.48 12.19 -9.82
C ALA A 101 -1.05 11.69 -9.98
N GLN A 102 -0.23 12.49 -10.65
CA GLN A 102 1.20 12.30 -10.79
C GLN A 102 1.93 13.49 -10.20
N HIS A 103 2.57 13.27 -9.04
CA HIS A 103 3.37 14.26 -8.32
C HIS A 103 4.84 13.84 -8.36
N ASP A 104 5.75 14.79 -8.63
CA ASP A 104 7.20 14.55 -8.79
C ASP A 104 7.51 13.31 -9.68
N GLY A 105 6.79 13.21 -10.80
CA GLY A 105 6.96 12.10 -11.75
C GLY A 105 6.41 10.75 -11.29
N ARG A 106 5.89 10.62 -10.06
CA ARG A 106 5.39 9.36 -9.47
C ARG A 106 3.87 9.30 -9.42
N VAL A 107 3.33 8.09 -9.59
CA VAL A 107 1.93 7.77 -9.26
C VAL A 107 1.96 6.70 -8.18
N THR A 108 1.16 6.85 -7.14
CA THR A 108 1.28 6.02 -5.94
C THR A 108 0.50 4.72 -6.08
N GLY A 109 -0.77 4.77 -6.50
CA GLY A 109 -1.61 3.56 -6.64
C GLY A 109 -1.98 2.92 -5.30
N PHE A 110 -1.93 3.69 -4.21
CA PHE A 110 -2.18 3.24 -2.84
C PHE A 110 -3.17 4.16 -2.14
N VAL A 111 -3.93 3.59 -1.21
CA VAL A 111 -4.97 4.30 -0.46
C VAL A 111 -4.41 5.34 0.53
N PRO A 112 -3.35 5.08 1.34
CA PRO A 112 -2.85 6.08 2.29
C PRO A 112 -2.40 7.40 1.62
N PRO A 113 -1.64 7.40 0.51
CA PRO A 113 -1.32 8.62 -0.22
C PRO A 113 -2.56 9.41 -0.67
N ALA A 114 -3.62 8.72 -1.11
CA ALA A 114 -4.86 9.39 -1.52
C ALA A 114 -5.55 10.11 -0.35
N TRP A 115 -5.47 9.57 0.87
CA TRP A 115 -6.00 10.22 2.07
C TRP A 115 -5.19 11.44 2.47
N GLU A 116 -3.87 11.34 2.43
CA GLU A 116 -2.97 12.46 2.70
C GLU A 116 -3.23 13.62 1.73
N GLN A 117 -3.27 13.32 0.43
CA GLN A 117 -3.60 14.29 -0.61
C GLN A 117 -4.99 14.91 -0.42
N ALA A 118 -5.99 14.11 -0.04
CA ALA A 118 -7.33 14.61 0.26
C ALA A 118 -7.33 15.58 1.46
N GLY A 119 -6.56 15.27 2.52
CA GLY A 119 -6.43 16.14 3.69
C GLY A 119 -5.78 17.48 3.36
N ILE A 120 -4.67 17.45 2.60
CA ILE A 120 -3.97 18.65 2.13
C ILE A 120 -4.89 19.50 1.25
N LEU A 121 -5.51 18.91 0.23
CA LEU A 121 -6.40 19.65 -0.67
C LEU A 121 -7.62 20.23 0.06
N ALA A 122 -8.21 19.49 1.01
CA ALA A 122 -9.30 20.01 1.82
C ALA A 122 -8.88 21.23 2.64
N GLY A 123 -7.69 21.22 3.23
CA GLY A 123 -7.11 22.37 3.91
C GLY A 123 -6.91 23.56 2.97
N LEU A 124 -6.30 23.34 1.80
CA LEU A 124 -6.07 24.37 0.79
C LEU A 124 -7.37 25.03 0.29
N LEU A 125 -8.44 24.26 0.12
CA LEU A 125 -9.75 24.78 -0.33
C LEU A 125 -10.52 25.48 0.79
N ALA A 126 -10.33 25.07 2.04
CA ALA A 126 -10.97 25.69 3.21
C ALA A 126 -10.30 27.01 3.59
N ASP A 127 -8.99 27.12 3.38
CA ASP A 127 -8.21 28.31 3.74
C ASP A 127 -8.32 29.39 2.67
N ARG A 128 -9.37 30.21 2.77
CA ARG A 128 -9.69 31.31 1.84
C ARG A 128 -8.80 32.55 2.01
N SER A 129 -7.89 32.53 2.96
CA SER A 129 -7.17 33.72 3.45
C SER A 129 -5.89 34.02 2.67
N GLY A 130 -5.40 33.07 1.85
CA GLY A 130 -4.15 33.23 1.11
C GLY A 130 -2.91 33.30 2.00
N ASP A 131 -2.96 32.71 3.19
CA ASP A 131 -1.85 32.72 4.14
C ASP A 131 -0.69 31.83 3.65
N ASP A 132 0.54 32.28 3.89
CA ASP A 132 1.79 31.69 3.39
C ASP A 132 2.16 30.36 4.10
N GLY A 133 1.31 29.87 5.01
CA GLY A 133 1.44 28.59 5.71
C GLY A 133 0.81 27.40 4.99
N ALA A 134 0.54 27.51 3.69
CA ALA A 134 -0.19 26.52 2.91
C ALA A 134 0.49 25.14 2.93
N GLN A 135 -0.27 24.11 3.31
CA GLN A 135 0.19 22.72 3.35
C GLN A 135 0.64 22.26 1.95
N THR A 136 1.86 21.75 1.84
CA THR A 136 2.41 21.17 0.61
C THR A 136 2.45 19.65 0.71
N TYR A 137 2.32 18.99 -0.44
CA TYR A 137 2.50 17.57 -0.59
C TYR A 137 3.92 17.28 -1.08
N ASP A 138 4.73 16.67 -0.23
CA ASP A 138 6.14 16.38 -0.52
C ASP A 138 6.34 14.93 -1.02
N GLY A 139 5.24 14.22 -1.32
CA GLY A 139 5.23 12.81 -1.69
C GLY A 139 5.09 11.85 -0.51
N THR A 140 4.35 10.75 -0.70
CA THR A 140 4.12 9.74 0.35
C THR A 140 5.09 8.58 0.25
N ARG A 141 5.58 8.11 1.41
CA ARG A 141 6.35 6.86 1.48
C ARG A 141 5.44 5.64 1.28
N ILE A 142 5.83 4.73 0.40
CA ILE A 142 4.97 3.62 -0.01
C ILE A 142 4.97 2.52 1.05
N VAL A 143 3.77 2.16 1.52
CA VAL A 143 3.51 0.98 2.36
C VAL A 143 2.50 0.09 1.64
N ALA A 144 2.94 -1.08 1.18
CA ALA A 144 2.11 -2.09 0.54
C ALA A 144 1.89 -3.26 1.50
N ARG A 145 0.63 -3.66 1.72
CA ARG A 145 0.29 -4.86 2.50
C ARG A 145 -0.58 -5.78 1.66
N LEU A 146 -0.12 -7.01 1.45
CA LEU A 146 -0.86 -8.05 0.76
C LEU A 146 -1.38 -9.06 1.77
N ARG A 147 -2.67 -9.39 1.67
CA ARG A 147 -3.26 -10.55 2.31
C ARG A 147 -3.75 -11.51 1.24
N ALA A 148 -2.96 -12.55 0.99
CA ALA A 148 -3.38 -13.70 0.20
C ALA A 148 -3.65 -14.87 1.15
N THR A 149 -4.48 -15.84 0.76
CA THR A 149 -4.79 -17.01 1.59
C THR A 149 -3.50 -17.73 2.01
N GLY A 150 -3.18 -17.71 3.30
CA GLY A 150 -1.99 -18.37 3.86
C GLY A 150 -0.68 -17.57 3.78
N LEU A 151 -0.70 -16.33 3.29
CA LEU A 151 0.50 -15.49 3.23
C LEU A 151 0.18 -14.03 3.59
N ASP A 152 0.74 -13.59 4.72
CA ASP A 152 0.71 -12.21 5.18
C ASP A 152 2.03 -11.51 4.78
N VAL A 153 1.95 -10.46 3.98
CA VAL A 153 3.12 -9.70 3.50
C VAL A 153 2.94 -8.21 3.74
N ALA A 154 3.98 -7.55 4.24
CA ALA A 154 4.10 -6.10 4.25
C ALA A 154 5.44 -5.66 3.64
N VAL A 155 5.40 -4.69 2.75
CA VAL A 155 6.56 -4.09 2.09
C VAL A 155 6.49 -2.58 2.28
N LEU A 156 7.61 -1.99 2.70
CA LEU A 156 7.78 -0.57 2.88
C LEU A 156 8.94 -0.13 1.99
N GLY A 157 8.73 0.92 1.19
CA GLY A 157 9.74 1.44 0.26
C GLY A 157 10.17 0.45 -0.84
N ASP A 158 11.25 0.80 -1.54
CA ASP A 158 11.89 -0.04 -2.55
C ASP A 158 13.21 -0.57 -1.98
N ALA A 159 13.20 -1.79 -1.46
CA ALA A 159 14.38 -2.38 -0.86
C ALA A 159 15.53 -2.51 -1.85
N ALA A 160 15.26 -2.84 -3.13
CA ALA A 160 16.32 -3.05 -4.11
C ALA A 160 17.07 -1.75 -4.41
N ALA A 161 16.32 -0.67 -4.66
CA ALA A 161 16.89 0.65 -4.91
C ALA A 161 17.68 1.18 -3.69
N GLU A 162 17.17 0.99 -2.48
CA GLU A 162 17.83 1.46 -1.25
C GLU A 162 19.12 0.69 -0.94
N ILE A 163 19.18 -0.61 -1.24
CA ILE A 163 20.42 -1.40 -1.12
C ILE A 163 21.45 -0.92 -2.14
N GLU A 164 21.04 -0.69 -3.39
CA GLU A 164 21.93 -0.15 -4.42
C GLU A 164 22.48 1.23 -4.02
N ALA A 165 21.66 2.04 -3.34
CA ALA A 165 22.05 3.33 -2.78
C ALA A 165 22.89 3.23 -1.48
N GLY A 166 23.38 2.05 -1.10
CA GLY A 166 24.29 1.83 0.03
C GLY A 166 23.62 1.49 1.36
N GLY A 167 22.34 1.13 1.36
CA GLY A 167 21.62 0.72 2.57
C GLY A 167 22.12 -0.62 3.14
N GLU A 168 22.25 -0.68 4.46
CA GLU A 168 22.63 -1.88 5.21
C GLU A 168 21.41 -2.78 5.44
N VAL A 169 21.60 -4.09 5.32
CA VAL A 169 20.52 -5.06 5.43
C VAL A 169 20.57 -5.75 6.78
N VAL A 170 19.44 -5.73 7.49
CA VAL A 170 19.23 -6.51 8.72
C VAL A 170 18.09 -7.49 8.46
N GLU A 171 18.30 -8.78 8.73
CA GLU A 171 17.34 -9.82 8.35
C GLU A 171 17.20 -10.92 9.41
N VAL A 172 15.98 -11.42 9.57
CA VAL A 172 15.64 -12.59 10.38
C VAL A 172 14.71 -13.50 9.57
N ALA A 173 15.11 -14.75 9.37
CA ALA A 173 14.32 -15.75 8.66
C ALA A 173 14.12 -17.02 9.51
N ASN A 174 12.90 -17.55 9.49
CA ASN A 174 12.55 -18.86 10.02
C ASN A 174 11.71 -19.63 8.99
N PRO A 175 12.34 -20.43 8.12
CA PRO A 175 11.64 -21.21 7.10
C PRO A 175 10.67 -22.25 7.67
N ILE A 176 10.94 -22.78 8.87
CA ILE A 176 10.06 -23.77 9.54
C ILE A 176 8.74 -23.12 9.92
N ALA A 177 8.79 -21.88 10.41
CA ALA A 177 7.60 -21.08 10.73
C ALA A 177 7.04 -20.31 9.52
N GLY A 178 7.68 -20.40 8.35
CA GLY A 178 7.30 -19.64 7.15
C GLY A 178 7.42 -18.11 7.32
N SER A 179 8.34 -17.62 8.18
CA SER A 179 8.53 -16.19 8.40
C SER A 179 9.86 -15.67 7.87
N HIS A 180 9.83 -14.48 7.29
CA HIS A 180 10.99 -13.74 6.79
C HIS A 180 10.76 -12.26 7.04
N ARG A 181 11.68 -11.59 7.71
CA ARG A 181 11.58 -10.15 7.99
C ARG A 181 12.93 -9.50 7.74
N ARG A 182 12.91 -8.38 7.03
CA ARG A 182 14.07 -7.67 6.56
C ARG A 182 13.85 -6.18 6.68
N LEU A 183 14.86 -5.46 7.15
CA LEU A 183 14.97 -4.01 7.10
C LEU A 183 16.15 -3.62 6.22
N VAL A 184 16.03 -2.51 5.51
CA VAL A 184 17.15 -1.79 4.92
C VAL A 184 17.30 -0.50 5.71
N VAL A 185 18.50 -0.26 6.24
CA VAL A 185 18.82 0.86 7.13
C VAL A 185 19.91 1.71 6.49
N ARG A 186 19.74 3.02 6.48
CA ARG A 186 20.74 3.99 6.03
C ARG A 186 20.78 5.16 6.99
N ASP A 187 21.96 5.56 7.42
CA ASP A 187 22.17 6.64 8.40
C ASP A 187 21.34 6.45 9.69
N GLY A 188 21.21 5.20 10.14
CA GLY A 188 20.41 4.81 11.30
C GLY A 188 18.89 4.86 11.07
N ARG A 189 18.39 5.13 9.87
CA ARG A 189 16.96 5.22 9.57
C ARG A 189 16.50 4.03 8.73
N ILE A 190 15.29 3.53 8.99
CA ILE A 190 14.67 2.52 8.12
C ILE A 190 14.31 3.21 6.80
N VAL A 191 14.83 2.70 5.68
CA VAL A 191 14.55 3.22 4.33
C VAL A 191 13.77 2.22 3.47
N ALA A 192 13.74 0.94 3.86
CA ALA A 192 12.81 -0.04 3.32
C ALA A 192 12.61 -1.19 4.32
N ALA A 193 11.52 -1.94 4.16
CA ALA A 193 11.28 -3.15 4.92
C ALA A 193 10.48 -4.18 4.13
N THR A 194 10.67 -5.46 4.44
CA THR A 194 9.89 -6.58 3.89
C THR A 194 9.61 -7.56 5.02
N LEU A 195 8.34 -7.83 5.28
CA LEU A 195 7.89 -8.77 6.30
C LEU A 195 6.95 -9.79 5.66
N VAL A 196 7.20 -11.06 5.90
CA VAL A 196 6.45 -12.21 5.39
C VAL A 196 6.16 -13.15 6.56
N GLY A 197 4.91 -13.59 6.66
CA GLY A 197 4.44 -14.54 7.67
C GLY A 197 4.20 -13.90 9.05
N ASP A 198 5.21 -13.23 9.61
CA ASP A 198 5.11 -12.54 10.90
C ASP A 198 5.03 -11.02 10.72
N LEU A 199 3.83 -10.46 10.94
CA LEU A 199 3.55 -9.03 10.88
C LEU A 199 3.33 -8.39 12.27
N SER A 200 3.71 -9.07 13.37
CA SER A 200 3.45 -8.59 14.75
C SER A 200 3.93 -7.16 14.99
N ARG A 201 5.12 -6.82 14.48
CA ARG A 201 5.75 -5.50 14.67
C ARG A 201 5.62 -4.54 13.49
N VAL A 202 4.79 -4.88 12.49
CA VAL A 202 4.66 -4.06 11.27
C VAL A 202 4.25 -2.61 11.58
N GLY A 203 3.38 -2.39 12.57
CA GLY A 203 2.94 -1.04 12.95
C GLY A 203 4.09 -0.18 13.49
N LEU A 204 4.90 -0.72 14.40
CA LEU A 204 6.06 -0.02 14.96
C LEU A 204 7.12 0.26 13.89
N ILE A 205 7.39 -0.72 13.01
CA ILE A 205 8.33 -0.55 11.89
C ILE A 205 7.85 0.54 10.94
N THR A 206 6.54 0.56 10.62
CA THR A 206 5.92 1.60 9.78
C THR A 206 6.07 2.98 10.43
N GLN A 207 5.80 3.09 11.73
CA GLN A 207 5.98 4.34 12.46
C GLN A 207 7.42 4.88 12.40
N HIS A 208 8.41 4.02 12.60
CA HIS A 208 9.83 4.42 12.52
C HIS A 208 10.23 4.84 11.10
N PHE A 209 9.72 4.13 10.09
CA PHE A 209 9.92 4.43 8.68
C PHE A 209 9.31 5.79 8.30
N ASP A 210 8.05 6.03 8.66
CA ASP A 210 7.33 7.27 8.32
C ASP A 210 7.95 8.50 8.99
N ARG A 211 8.36 8.37 10.27
CA ARG A 211 9.00 9.45 11.03
C ARG A 211 10.48 9.62 10.71
N GLY A 212 11.07 8.69 9.96
CA GLY A 212 12.52 8.61 9.77
C GLY A 212 13.27 8.58 11.10
N THR A 213 12.81 7.80 12.08
CA THR A 213 13.47 7.73 13.40
C THR A 213 14.92 7.26 13.24
N VAL A 214 15.87 7.94 13.91
CA VAL A 214 17.26 7.50 13.98
C VAL A 214 17.35 6.43 15.08
N LEU A 215 17.72 5.23 14.67
CA LEU A 215 17.86 4.03 15.49
C LEU A 215 19.32 3.85 15.93
N GLY A 216 19.49 3.37 17.15
CA GLY A 216 20.75 2.85 17.67
C GLY A 216 21.16 1.53 17.01
N PRO A 217 22.41 1.10 17.21
CA PRO A 217 23.01 -0.01 16.47
C PRO A 217 22.34 -1.38 16.69
N THR A 218 21.62 -1.58 17.79
CA THR A 218 20.95 -2.84 18.11
C THR A 218 19.44 -2.82 17.83
N GLU A 219 18.85 -1.65 17.64
CA GLU A 219 17.40 -1.49 17.51
C GLU A 219 16.83 -2.13 16.24
N PRO A 220 17.47 -2.03 15.04
CA PRO A 220 16.97 -2.71 13.86
C PRO A 220 16.80 -4.22 14.05
N GLY A 221 17.79 -4.88 14.68
CA GLY A 221 17.72 -6.30 14.99
C GLY A 221 16.61 -6.62 15.99
N ALA A 222 16.45 -5.78 17.03
CA ALA A 222 15.39 -5.93 18.02
C ALA A 222 13.99 -5.80 17.38
N LEU A 223 13.79 -4.86 16.45
CA LEU A 223 12.53 -4.67 15.74
C LEU A 223 12.11 -5.90 14.92
N LEU A 224 13.07 -6.71 14.47
CA LEU A 224 12.81 -7.94 13.73
C LEU A 224 12.53 -9.17 14.61
N MET A 225 12.80 -9.09 15.91
CA MET A 225 12.50 -10.18 16.82
C MET A 225 10.99 -10.25 17.08
N PRO A 226 10.40 -11.46 17.18
CA PRO A 226 9.02 -11.60 17.57
C PRO A 226 8.80 -10.99 18.97
N ASP A 227 7.57 -10.56 19.25
CA ASP A 227 7.23 -10.16 20.62
C ASP A 227 7.52 -11.33 21.57
N ARG A 228 8.34 -11.07 22.58
CA ARG A 228 8.39 -11.97 23.74
C ARG A 228 6.96 -12.02 24.29
N PRO A 229 6.41 -13.20 24.60
CA PRO A 229 5.23 -13.26 25.44
C PRO A 229 5.62 -12.66 26.80
N ALA A 230 5.35 -11.37 26.96
CA ALA A 230 5.50 -10.68 28.22
C ALA A 230 4.32 -11.12 29.08
N GLY A 231 4.62 -11.66 30.27
CA GLY A 231 3.64 -11.61 31.35
C GLY A 231 3.25 -10.15 31.55
N ALA A 232 1.94 -9.87 31.42
CA ALA A 232 1.28 -8.63 31.82
C ALA A 232 1.89 -7.30 31.30
N GLY A 233 1.45 -6.86 30.12
CA GLY A 233 1.56 -5.45 29.71
C GLY A 233 1.57 -5.25 28.20
N SER A 234 0.39 -5.19 27.57
CA SER A 234 0.29 -4.81 26.16
C SER A 234 0.62 -3.33 25.95
N THR A 235 1.53 -3.06 25.01
CA THR A 235 1.93 -1.71 24.57
C THR A 235 0.84 -0.98 23.77
N VAL A 236 -0.20 -1.70 23.31
CA VAL A 236 -1.36 -1.10 22.63
C VAL A 236 -2.13 -0.16 23.56
N ARG A 237 -2.07 -0.42 24.88
CA ARG A 237 -2.73 0.41 25.90
C ARG A 237 -2.15 1.83 25.99
N THR A 238 -0.93 2.06 25.52
CA THR A 238 -0.20 3.33 25.63
C THR A 238 -0.09 4.11 24.32
N LEU A 239 -0.77 3.69 23.23
CA LEU A 239 -0.76 4.44 21.97
C LEU A 239 -1.35 5.84 22.16
N PRO A 240 -0.66 6.92 21.73
CA PRO A 240 -1.23 8.27 21.75
C PRO A 240 -2.40 8.38 20.77
N ASP A 241 -3.32 9.32 21.00
CA ASP A 241 -4.58 9.42 20.24
C ASP A 241 -4.38 9.74 18.74
N ASP A 242 -3.26 10.37 18.38
CA ASP A 242 -2.85 10.69 17.02
C ASP A 242 -2.19 9.51 16.28
N ALA A 243 -1.81 8.44 16.99
CA ALA A 243 -1.15 7.29 16.37
C ALA A 243 -2.07 6.59 15.37
N GLU A 244 -1.58 6.37 14.15
CA GLU A 244 -2.34 5.65 13.12
C GLU A 244 -2.46 4.16 13.48
N VAL A 245 -3.69 3.66 13.51
CA VAL A 245 -4.01 2.25 13.79
C VAL A 245 -4.48 1.53 12.52
N CYS A 246 -5.18 2.23 11.63
CA CYS A 246 -5.62 1.66 10.35
C CYS A 246 -5.14 2.48 9.15
N ALA A 247 -3.99 2.12 8.58
CA ALA A 247 -3.44 2.75 7.38
C ALA A 247 -4.39 2.71 6.17
N CYS A 248 -5.14 1.61 5.98
CA CYS A 248 -6.07 1.51 4.86
C CYS A 248 -7.22 2.52 4.92
N ALA A 249 -7.60 2.99 6.11
CA ALA A 249 -8.72 3.91 6.30
C ALA A 249 -8.28 5.26 6.90
N GLY A 250 -6.98 5.46 7.16
CA GLY A 250 -6.44 6.67 7.81
C GLY A 250 -7.02 6.90 9.20
N VAL A 251 -7.15 5.85 10.02
CA VAL A 251 -7.83 5.93 11.33
C VAL A 251 -6.83 5.88 12.47
N SER A 252 -6.85 6.92 13.32
CA SER A 252 -6.02 7.02 14.51
C SER A 252 -6.62 6.27 15.72
N ALA A 253 -5.78 6.03 16.74
CA ALA A 253 -6.19 5.40 17.99
C ALA A 253 -7.30 6.18 18.70
N GLY A 254 -7.22 7.51 18.74
CA GLY A 254 -8.24 8.35 19.38
C GLY A 254 -9.61 8.24 18.70
N ARG A 255 -9.63 8.15 17.36
CA ARG A 255 -10.88 7.96 16.60
C ARG A 255 -11.53 6.59 16.87
N ILE A 256 -10.71 5.56 17.14
CA ILE A 256 -11.20 4.24 17.55
C ILE A 256 -11.74 4.27 18.98
N ARG A 257 -11.03 4.91 19.91
CA ARG A 257 -11.47 5.07 21.32
C ARG A 257 -12.78 5.83 21.44
N GLY A 258 -13.06 6.75 20.50
CA GLY A 258 -14.34 7.45 20.41
C GLY A 258 -15.54 6.59 19.99
N CYS A 259 -15.34 5.30 19.68
CA CYS A 259 -16.40 4.34 19.39
C CYS A 259 -16.66 3.41 20.58
N SER A 260 -17.89 2.95 20.75
CA SER A 260 -18.31 2.04 21.82
C SER A 260 -18.36 0.57 21.42
N SER A 261 -18.20 0.26 20.13
CA SER A 261 -18.22 -1.13 19.65
C SER A 261 -17.41 -1.33 18.37
N PHE A 262 -17.02 -2.58 18.12
CA PHE A 262 -16.31 -2.96 16.89
C PHE A 262 -17.16 -2.69 15.63
N GLU A 263 -18.48 -2.86 15.72
CA GLU A 263 -19.40 -2.53 14.63
C GLU A 263 -19.45 -1.03 14.36
N GLN A 264 -19.50 -0.21 15.42
CA GLN A 264 -19.48 1.24 15.28
C GLN A 264 -18.18 1.71 14.62
N VAL A 265 -17.02 1.17 15.04
CA VAL A 265 -15.73 1.47 14.40
C VAL A 265 -15.79 1.21 12.89
N ARG A 266 -16.34 0.06 12.47
CA ARG A 266 -16.48 -0.27 11.04
C ARG A 266 -17.41 0.70 10.31
N ALA A 267 -18.53 1.05 10.93
CA ALA A 267 -19.54 1.92 10.33
C ALA A 267 -19.06 3.37 10.17
N THR A 268 -18.38 3.92 11.18
CA THR A 268 -18.06 5.36 11.23
C THR A 268 -16.65 5.70 10.73
N THR A 269 -15.72 4.76 10.82
CA THR A 269 -14.30 4.99 10.47
C THR A 269 -13.84 4.17 9.28
N ARG A 270 -14.57 3.10 8.93
CA ARG A 270 -14.14 2.07 7.95
C ARG A 270 -12.86 1.32 8.36
N ALA A 271 -12.34 1.50 9.57
CA ALA A 271 -11.27 0.64 10.06
C ALA A 271 -11.72 -0.82 10.06
N THR A 272 -10.78 -1.74 9.79
CA THR A 272 -10.98 -3.20 9.67
C THR A 272 -11.76 -3.68 8.44
N THR A 273 -12.34 -2.79 7.61
CA THR A 273 -13.12 -3.20 6.43
C THR A 273 -12.28 -3.38 5.16
N GLY A 274 -11.05 -2.87 5.15
CA GLY A 274 -10.08 -3.02 4.05
C GLY A 274 -9.24 -4.28 4.19
N CYS A 275 -7.97 -4.14 4.61
CA CYS A 275 -7.06 -5.28 4.77
C CYS A 275 -7.31 -6.11 6.05
N GLY A 276 -8.10 -5.59 7.00
CA GLY A 276 -8.38 -6.24 8.30
C GLY A 276 -7.19 -6.33 9.26
N GLY A 277 -6.03 -5.77 8.91
CA GLY A 277 -4.79 -5.90 9.68
C GLY A 277 -4.80 -5.22 11.05
N CYS A 278 -5.64 -4.20 11.24
CA CYS A 278 -5.79 -3.47 12.50
C CYS A 278 -6.81 -4.11 13.47
N ALA A 279 -7.48 -5.21 13.09
CA ALA A 279 -8.61 -5.73 13.85
C ALA A 279 -8.25 -6.18 15.28
N GLY A 280 -7.04 -6.69 15.51
CA GLY A 280 -6.54 -7.02 16.85
C GLY A 280 -6.40 -5.78 17.73
N THR A 281 -5.61 -4.81 17.26
CA THR A 281 -5.38 -3.52 17.93
C THR A 281 -6.68 -2.76 18.16
N VAL A 282 -7.62 -2.77 17.22
CA VAL A 282 -8.94 -2.15 17.38
C VAL A 282 -9.73 -2.77 18.54
N ARG A 283 -9.77 -4.10 18.65
CA ARG A 283 -10.45 -4.76 19.78
C ARG A 283 -9.81 -4.39 21.11
N GLU A 284 -8.49 -4.44 21.15
CA GLU A 284 -7.76 -4.11 22.37
C GLU A 284 -7.92 -2.65 22.80
N LEU A 285 -7.97 -1.70 21.85
CA LEU A 285 -8.26 -0.30 22.16
C LEU A 285 -9.70 -0.10 22.67
N LEU A 286 -10.68 -0.82 22.11
CA LEU A 286 -12.07 -0.76 22.58
C LEU A 286 -12.23 -1.34 24.00
N ASP A 287 -11.49 -2.41 24.33
CA ASP A 287 -11.48 -3.00 25.67
C ASP A 287 -10.88 -2.06 26.74
N THR A 288 -10.15 -1.01 26.32
CA THR A 288 -9.58 -0.01 27.22
C THR A 288 -10.43 1.24 27.42
N THR A 289 -11.48 1.44 26.62
CA THR A 289 -12.40 2.57 26.82
C THR A 289 -13.26 2.27 28.04
N PRO A 290 -13.19 3.07 29.12
CA PRO A 290 -14.08 2.86 30.27
C PRO A 290 -15.53 2.93 29.80
N ALA A 291 -16.34 1.96 30.19
CA ALA A 291 -17.77 1.97 29.92
C ALA A 291 -18.36 3.27 30.47
N HIS A 292 -18.69 4.21 29.59
CA HIS A 292 -19.42 5.42 29.97
C HIS A 292 -20.81 5.02 30.46
N ALA A 293 -21.04 5.20 31.76
CA ALA A 293 -22.36 5.33 32.37
C ALA A 293 -22.93 6.73 32.11
#